data_AF-Q8XAH3-F1
#
_entry.id   AF-Q8XAH3-F1
#
_cell.length_a   1.000
_cell.length_b   1.000
_cell.length_c   1.000
_cell.angle_alpha   90.00
_cell.angle_beta   90.00
_cell.angle_gamma   90.00
#
_symmetry.space_group_name_H-M   'P 1'
#
loop_
_entity.id
_entity.type
_entity.pdbx_description
1 polymer ?
#
loop_
_entity_poly.entity_id
_entity_poly.type
_entity_poly.pdbx_seq_one_letter_code
_entity_poly.pdbx_strand_id
1 'polypeptide(L)'
;MKYRIALAVSLFALSAGSYATTLCQEKEQNILKEISYAEKHQNQNRIDGLNKALSEVRANCSDSQLRADHQKKIAKQKDEVAERQQDLAEAKQKGDADKIAKRERKLAEAQEELKKLEARDY
;
A
#
# COMPACT_ATOMS: atom_id res chain seq x y z
N MET A 1 -8.12 -65.55 22.43
CA MET A 1 -9.12 -64.47 22.27
C MET A 1 -8.41 -63.23 21.73
N LYS A 2 -8.90 -62.67 20.62
CA LYS A 2 -8.28 -61.57 19.85
C LYS A 2 -8.87 -60.24 20.32
N TYR A 3 -8.05 -59.29 20.76
CA TYR A 3 -8.47 -57.90 20.99
C TYR A 3 -7.79 -57.00 19.97
N ARG A 4 -8.53 -56.61 18.94
CA ARG A 4 -8.14 -55.58 17.99
C ARG A 4 -8.57 -54.23 18.58
N ILE A 5 -7.61 -53.46 19.10
CA ILE A 5 -7.84 -52.08 19.50
C ILE A 5 -7.86 -51.24 18.22
N ALA A 6 -9.07 -50.87 17.77
CA ALA A 6 -9.25 -49.91 16.70
C ALA A 6 -9.16 -48.49 17.30
N LEU A 7 -7.99 -47.87 17.17
CA LEU A 7 -7.78 -46.45 17.47
C LEU A 7 -8.40 -45.62 16.34
N ALA A 8 -9.63 -45.15 16.53
CA ALA A 8 -10.26 -44.19 15.65
C ALA A 8 -9.73 -42.79 15.97
N VAL A 9 -8.73 -42.32 15.22
CA VAL A 9 -8.27 -40.93 15.26
C VAL A 9 -9.22 -40.10 14.39
N SER A 10 -10.18 -39.43 15.01
CA SER A 10 -10.99 -38.42 14.34
C SER A 10 -10.14 -37.15 14.15
N LEU A 11 -9.59 -36.96 12.95
CA LEU A 11 -9.00 -35.68 12.55
C LEU A 11 -10.13 -34.65 12.39
N PHE A 12 -10.26 -33.76 13.37
CA PHE A 12 -11.07 -32.55 13.22
C PHE A 12 -10.28 -31.58 12.33
N ALA A 13 -10.59 -31.55 11.03
CA ALA A 13 -10.04 -30.56 10.12
C ALA A 13 -10.65 -29.19 10.47
N LEU A 14 -9.93 -28.38 11.23
CA LEU A 14 -10.30 -26.99 11.49
C LEU A 14 -10.07 -26.20 10.20
N SER A 15 -11.09 -26.09 9.35
CA SER A 15 -11.05 -25.19 8.20
C SER A 15 -11.08 -23.75 8.71
N ALA A 16 -9.91 -23.15 8.89
CA ALA A 16 -9.80 -21.71 9.04
C ALA A 16 -10.23 -21.09 7.70
N GLY A 17 -11.49 -20.65 7.62
CA GLY A 17 -11.96 -19.86 6.50
C GLY A 17 -11.15 -18.57 6.44
N SER A 18 -10.30 -18.43 5.43
CA SER A 18 -9.64 -17.17 5.13
C SER A 18 -10.69 -16.19 4.61
N TYR A 19 -11.27 -15.39 5.51
CA TYR A 19 -12.05 -14.24 5.09
C TYR A 19 -11.09 -13.27 4.40
N ALA A 20 -11.35 -12.96 3.13
CA ALA A 20 -10.61 -11.92 2.43
C ALA A 20 -10.90 -10.59 3.14
N THR A 21 -9.89 -10.04 3.83
CA THR A 21 -9.94 -8.73 4.45
C THR A 21 -10.17 -7.68 3.37
N THR A 22 -11.14 -6.78 3.56
CA THR A 22 -11.38 -5.65 2.66
C THR A 22 -10.25 -4.63 2.78
N LEU A 23 -10.03 -3.79 1.77
CA LEU A 23 -8.98 -2.76 1.82
C LEU A 23 -9.23 -1.76 2.96
N CYS A 24 -10.50 -1.42 3.20
CA CYS A 24 -10.90 -0.59 4.31
C CYS A 24 -10.58 -1.23 5.67
N GLN A 25 -10.80 -2.54 5.80
CA GLN A 25 -10.46 -3.26 7.02
C GLN A 25 -8.95 -3.33 7.22
N GLU A 26 -8.17 -3.57 6.16
CA GLU A 26 -6.71 -3.51 6.24
C GLU A 26 -6.22 -2.12 6.67
N LYS A 27 -6.80 -1.06 6.09
CA LYS A 27 -6.50 0.34 6.45
C LYS A 27 -6.82 0.62 7.92
N GLU A 28 -7.96 0.13 8.42
CA GLU A 28 -8.32 0.23 9.83
C GLU A 28 -7.31 -0.50 10.73
N GLN A 29 -6.94 -1.74 10.41
CA GLN A 29 -5.97 -2.51 11.19
C GLN A 29 -4.59 -1.84 11.23
N ASN A 30 -4.16 -1.24 10.12
CA ASN A 30 -2.92 -0.47 10.07
C ASN A 30 -2.98 0.76 11.00
N ILE A 31 -4.10 1.50 11.01
CA ILE A 31 -4.26 2.64 11.93
C ILE A 31 -4.26 2.18 13.40
N LEU A 32 -4.93 1.07 13.73
CA LEU A 32 -4.93 0.51 15.08
C LEU A 32 -3.53 0.10 15.54
N LYS A 33 -2.73 -0.49 14.65
CA LYS A 33 -1.32 -0.83 14.92
C LYS A 33 -0.49 0.43 15.19
N GLU A 34 -0.69 1.49 14.41
CA GLU A 34 -0.04 2.78 14.60
C GLU A 34 -0.45 3.46 15.91
N ILE A 35 -1.72 3.33 16.33
CA ILE A 35 -2.19 3.80 17.64
C ILE A 35 -1.45 3.07 18.75
N SER A 36 -1.43 1.73 18.70
CA SER A 36 -0.70 0.91 19.69
C SER A 36 0.78 1.27 19.79
N TYR A 37 1.41 1.60 18.66
CA TYR A 37 2.77 2.11 18.65
C TYR A 37 2.86 3.49 19.33
N ALA A 38 2.00 4.44 18.97
CA ALA A 38 1.99 5.77 19.56
C ALA A 38 1.72 5.76 21.07
N GLU A 39 0.86 4.85 21.56
CA GLU A 39 0.60 4.60 22.99
C GLU A 39 1.87 4.18 23.74
N LYS A 40 2.64 3.23 23.18
CA LYS A 40 3.92 2.78 23.78
C LYS A 40 4.94 3.92 23.92
N HIS A 41 4.85 4.92 23.06
CA HIS A 41 5.72 6.10 23.05
C HIS A 41 5.08 7.34 23.69
N GLN A 42 3.91 7.20 24.33
CA GLN A 42 3.19 8.28 25.02
C GLN A 42 3.00 9.53 24.15
N ASN A 43 2.81 9.35 22.84
CA ASN A 43 2.68 10.45 21.90
C ASN A 43 1.20 10.82 21.69
N GLN A 44 0.64 11.59 22.64
CA GLN A 44 -0.79 11.91 22.66
C GLN A 44 -1.28 12.59 21.38
N ASN A 45 -0.52 13.56 20.85
CA ASN A 45 -0.89 14.27 19.62
C ASN A 45 -1.04 13.31 18.43
N ARG A 46 -0.16 12.31 18.33
CA ARG A 46 -0.25 11.28 17.28
C ARG A 46 -1.44 10.37 17.51
N ILE A 47 -1.70 9.96 18.75
CA ILE A 47 -2.85 9.12 19.12
C ILE A 47 -4.15 9.83 18.72
N ASP A 48 -4.31 11.11 19.05
CA ASP A 48 -5.52 11.89 18.74
C ASP A 48 -5.74 12.00 17.22
N GLY A 49 -4.67 12.28 16.47
CA GLY A 49 -4.72 12.31 15.00
C GLY A 49 -5.09 10.96 14.38
N LEU A 50 -4.53 9.87 14.89
CA LEU A 50 -4.83 8.52 14.41
C LEU A 50 -6.26 8.08 14.78
N ASN A 51 -6.76 8.44 15.97
CA ASN A 51 -8.14 8.17 16.37
C ASN A 51 -9.15 8.91 15.47
N LYS A 52 -8.85 10.16 15.11
CA LYS A 52 -9.64 10.89 14.12
C LYS A 52 -9.64 10.17 12.77
N ALA A 53 -8.47 9.80 12.26
CA ALA A 53 -8.34 9.07 11.01
C ALA A 53 -9.08 7.72 11.04
N LEU A 54 -9.03 7.00 12.16
CA LEU A 54 -9.75 5.75 12.36
C LEU A 54 -11.27 5.97 12.28
N SER A 55 -11.79 7.01 12.95
CA SER A 55 -13.21 7.36 12.88
C SER A 55 -13.64 7.70 11.45
N GLU A 56 -12.81 8.42 10.70
CA GLU A 56 -13.10 8.77 9.30
C GLU A 56 -13.11 7.53 8.40
N VAL A 57 -12.19 6.58 8.60
CA VAL A 57 -12.17 5.30 7.87
C VAL A 57 -13.42 4.51 8.17
N ARG A 58 -13.80 4.35 9.44
CA ARG A 58 -15.00 3.61 9.83
C ARG A 58 -16.29 4.22 9.28
N ALA A 59 -16.36 5.55 9.19
CA ALA A 59 -17.55 6.25 8.71
C ALA A 59 -17.67 6.29 7.17
N ASN A 60 -16.55 6.43 6.46
CA ASN A 60 -16.57 6.85 5.06
C ASN A 60 -15.75 5.98 4.10
N CYS A 61 -15.06 4.95 4.57
CA CYS A 61 -14.19 4.18 3.69
C CYS A 61 -15.01 3.31 2.71
N SER A 62 -14.56 3.30 1.45
CA SER A 62 -15.09 2.45 0.39
C SER A 62 -13.93 1.83 -0.38
N ASP A 63 -13.91 0.50 -0.49
CA ASP A 63 -12.91 -0.23 -1.26
C ASP A 63 -12.86 0.22 -2.73
N SER A 64 -14.03 0.49 -3.34
CA SER A 64 -14.08 0.98 -4.73
C SER A 64 -13.48 2.37 -4.87
N GLN A 65 -13.68 3.25 -3.87
CA GLN A 65 -13.06 4.59 -3.89
C GLN A 65 -11.54 4.48 -3.69
N LEU A 66 -11.07 3.61 -2.79
CA LEU A 66 -9.63 3.39 -2.60
C LEU A 66 -8.95 2.91 -3.89
N ARG A 67 -9.57 1.96 -4.59
CA ARG A 67 -9.08 1.48 -5.90
C ARG A 67 -9.09 2.59 -6.95
N ALA A 68 -10.17 3.36 -7.04
CA ALA A 68 -10.29 4.46 -8.00
C ALA A 68 -9.22 5.55 -7.74
N ASP A 69 -9.01 5.93 -6.49
CA ASP A 69 -7.98 6.89 -6.09
C ASP A 69 -6.58 6.36 -6.39
N HIS A 70 -6.36 5.06 -6.19
CA HIS A 70 -5.09 4.43 -6.53
C HIS A 70 -4.82 4.44 -8.04
N GLN A 71 -5.80 4.05 -8.86
CA GLN A 71 -5.69 4.11 -10.32
C GLN A 71 -5.46 5.55 -10.82
N LYS A 72 -6.12 6.54 -10.20
CA LYS A 72 -5.87 7.95 -10.49
C LYS A 72 -4.44 8.37 -10.17
N LYS A 73 -3.86 7.88 -9.07
CA LYS A 73 -2.44 8.12 -8.72
C LYS A 73 -1.50 7.49 -9.74
N ILE A 74 -1.76 6.25 -10.17
CA ILE A 74 -0.99 5.59 -11.23
C ILE A 74 -1.04 6.40 -12.52
N ALA A 75 -2.24 6.82 -12.95
CA ALA A 75 -2.41 7.62 -14.17
C ALA A 75 -1.61 8.93 -14.09
N LYS A 76 -1.74 9.67 -12.99
CA LYS A 76 -0.97 10.90 -12.76
C LYS A 76 0.55 10.65 -12.77
N GLN A 77 1.00 9.54 -12.19
CA GLN A 77 2.43 9.21 -12.18
C GLN A 77 2.93 8.83 -13.58
N LYS A 78 2.11 8.17 -14.41
CA LYS A 78 2.42 7.91 -15.82
C LYS A 78 2.57 9.20 -16.61
N ASP A 79 1.68 10.17 -16.37
CA ASP A 79 1.78 11.50 -16.98
C ASP A 79 3.07 12.21 -16.55
N GLU A 80 3.46 12.13 -15.27
CA GLU A 80 4.72 12.69 -14.81
C GLU A 80 5.94 12.01 -15.44
N VAL A 81 5.93 10.68 -15.57
CA VAL A 81 7.00 9.96 -16.28
C VAL A 81 7.12 10.45 -17.73
N ALA A 82 5.99 10.64 -18.43
CA ALA A 82 5.99 11.16 -19.79
C ALA A 82 6.54 12.60 -19.87
N GLU A 83 6.15 13.50 -18.94
CA GLU A 83 6.69 14.85 -18.83
C GLU A 83 8.22 14.81 -18.62
N ARG A 84 8.71 13.96 -17.71
CA ARG A 84 10.15 13.82 -17.42
C ARG A 84 10.94 13.26 -18.60
N GLN A 85 10.34 12.40 -19.42
CA GLN A 85 10.95 11.92 -20.66
C GLN A 85 11.10 13.07 -21.67
N GLN A 86 10.10 13.95 -21.79
CA GLN A 86 10.17 15.13 -22.65
C GLN A 86 11.23 16.13 -22.16
N ASP A 87 11.25 16.45 -20.86
CA ASP A 87 12.27 17.29 -20.22
C ASP A 87 13.69 16.78 -20.52
N LEU A 88 13.89 15.47 -20.45
CA LEU A 88 15.17 14.84 -20.72
C LEU A 88 15.55 14.95 -22.20
N ALA A 89 14.62 14.72 -23.11
CA ALA A 89 14.85 14.85 -24.55
C ALA A 89 15.27 16.29 -24.92
N GLU A 90 14.60 17.29 -24.35
CA GLU A 90 14.95 18.70 -24.56
C GLU A 90 16.34 19.03 -24.00
N ALA A 91 16.68 18.53 -22.80
CA ALA A 91 18.02 18.71 -22.23
C ALA A 91 19.11 18.07 -23.11
N LYS A 92 18.84 16.90 -23.69
CA LYS A 92 19.75 16.22 -24.62
C LYS A 92 19.97 17.02 -25.90
N GLN A 93 18.92 17.64 -26.45
CA GLN A 93 19.05 18.53 -27.62
C GLN A 93 19.90 19.78 -27.31
N LYS A 94 19.80 20.32 -26.09
CA LYS A 94 20.57 21.50 -25.65
C LYS A 94 22.02 21.19 -25.29
N GLY A 95 22.38 19.92 -25.07
CA GLY A 95 23.76 19.49 -24.81
C GLY A 95 24.32 19.86 -23.43
N ASP A 96 23.48 20.28 -22.49
CA ASP A 96 23.91 20.64 -21.12
C ASP A 96 24.03 19.39 -20.26
N ALA A 97 25.26 18.90 -20.08
CA ALA A 97 25.55 17.64 -19.39
C ALA A 97 25.01 17.59 -17.96
N ASP A 98 25.12 18.69 -17.20
CA ASP A 98 24.64 18.77 -15.81
C ASP A 98 23.11 18.69 -15.76
N LYS A 99 22.42 19.36 -16.69
CA LYS A 99 20.97 19.26 -16.80
C LYS A 99 20.54 17.87 -17.24
N ILE A 100 21.22 17.24 -18.19
CA ILE A 100 20.92 15.87 -18.64
C ILE A 100 21.00 14.91 -17.45
N ALA A 101 22.11 14.91 -16.71
CA ALA A 101 22.28 14.04 -15.55
C ALA A 101 21.19 14.26 -14.49
N LYS A 102 20.81 15.52 -14.22
CA LYS A 102 19.73 15.86 -13.29
C LYS A 102 18.36 15.35 -13.77
N ARG A 103 18.06 15.43 -15.08
CA ARG A 103 16.80 14.95 -15.65
C ARG A 103 16.72 13.42 -15.70
N GLU A 104 17.83 12.74 -15.99
CA GLU A 104 17.89 11.27 -15.95
C GLU A 104 17.59 10.74 -14.55
N ARG A 105 18.17 11.34 -13.51
CA ARG A 105 17.87 10.97 -12.12
C ARG A 105 16.39 11.17 -11.79
N LYS A 106 15.80 12.32 -12.12
CA LYS A 106 14.38 12.60 -11.86
C LYS A 106 13.44 11.64 -12.61
N LEU A 107 13.79 11.28 -13.83
CA LEU A 107 13.05 10.29 -14.59
C LEU A 107 13.11 8.92 -13.91
N ALA A 108 14.29 8.50 -13.46
CA ALA A 108 14.46 7.24 -12.73
C ALA A 108 13.66 7.22 -11.43
N GLU A 109 13.70 8.31 -10.64
CA GLU A 109 12.89 8.48 -9.43
C GLU A 109 11.38 8.33 -9.74
N ALA A 110 10.88 9.02 -10.77
CA ALA A 110 9.47 8.95 -11.16
C ALA A 110 9.05 7.55 -11.66
N GLN A 111 9.94 6.84 -12.35
CA GLN A 111 9.73 5.45 -12.79
C GLN A 111 9.72 4.48 -11.62
N GLU A 112 10.59 4.68 -10.62
CA GLU A 112 10.60 3.88 -9.40
C GLU A 112 9.31 4.07 -8.60
N GLU A 113 8.85 5.31 -8.44
CA GLU A 113 7.57 5.59 -7.77
C GLU A 113 6.38 5.01 -8.54
N LEU A 114 6.38 5.07 -9.88
CA LEU A 114 5.37 4.39 -10.68
C LEU A 114 5.36 2.87 -10.41
N LYS A 115 6.54 2.24 -10.41
CA LYS A 115 6.67 0.80 -10.12
C LYS A 115 6.18 0.46 -8.72
N LYS A 116 6.47 1.28 -7.71
CA LYS A 116 5.96 1.11 -6.34
C LYS A 116 4.45 1.24 -6.26
N LEU A 117 3.86 2.16 -7.03
CA LEU A 117 2.41 2.30 -7.10
C LEU A 117 1.79 1.08 -7.77
N GLU A 118 2.29 0.66 -8.95
CA GLU A 118 1.75 -0.49 -9.69
C GLU A 118 1.92 -1.83 -8.96
N ALA A 119 2.94 -1.96 -8.10
CA ALA A 119 3.17 -3.16 -7.30
C ALA A 119 2.30 -3.24 -6.02
N ARG A 120 1.55 -2.18 -5.70
CA ARG A 120 0.73 -2.17 -4.49
C ARG A 120 -0.64 -2.77 -4.78
N ASP A 121 -0.99 -3.83 -4.05
CA ASP A 121 -2.31 -4.46 -4.16
C ASP A 121 -3.38 -3.56 -3.52
N TYR A 122 -4.18 -2.90 -4.36
CA TYR A 122 -5.46 -2.25 -4.00
C TYR A 122 -6.57 -2.74 -4.93
#